data_AF-A0A1X1AZ54-F1
#
_entry.id   AF-A0A1X1AZ54-F1
#
_cell.length_a   1.000
_cell.length_b   1.000
_cell.length_c   1.000
_cell.angle_alpha   90.00
_cell.angle_beta   90.00
_cell.angle_gamma   90.00
#
_symmetry.space_group_name_H-M   'P 1'
#
loop_
_entity.id
_entity.type
_entity.pdbx_description
1 polymer ?
#
loop_
_entity_poly.entity_id
_entity_poly.type
_entity_poly.pdbx_seq_one_letter_code
_entity_poly.pdbx_strand_id
1 'polypeptide(L)' 'MRRQGELIDDLYRRLGAPAPAPGPSATVPAEITDALRAGKLPIVMKLWHERNGGSLGDAKKQVEEYARSLGL' A
#
# COMPACT_ATOMS: atom_id res chain seq x y z
N MET A 1 9.48 19.36 32.75
CA MET A 1 8.54 19.58 31.63
C MET A 1 8.61 18.36 30.72
N ARG A 2 7.56 17.53 30.67
CA ARG A 2 7.55 16.34 29.79
C ARG A 2 7.27 16.79 28.35
N ARG A 3 8.11 16.37 27.40
CA ARG A 3 7.92 16.68 25.97
C ARG A 3 6.68 15.92 25.49
N GLN A 4 5.79 16.58 24.74
CA GLN A 4 4.52 16.00 24.28
C GLN A 4 4.65 14.61 23.62
N GLY A 5 5.79 14.30 23.00
CA GLY A 5 6.05 13.00 22.40
C GLY A 5 6.01 11.81 23.39
N GLU A 6 6.42 12.00 24.65
CA GLU A 6 6.45 10.90 25.62
C GLU A 6 5.06 10.53 26.17
N LEU A 7 4.09 11.43 26.08
CA LEU A 7 2.71 11.15 26.47
C LEU A 7 2.00 10.28 25.44
N ILE A 8 2.35 10.46 24.17
CA ILE A 8 1.83 9.66 23.06
C ILE A 8 2.38 8.23 23.17
N ASP A 9 3.68 8.09 23.42
CA ASP A 9 4.35 6.79 23.54
C ASP A 9 3.82 5.97 24.74
N ASP A 10 3.65 6.60 25.91
CA ASP A 10 3.09 5.96 27.10
C ASP A 10 1.61 5.56 26.92
N LEU A 11 0.85 6.32 26.11
CA LEU A 11 -0.53 6.00 25.75
C LEU A 11 -0.59 4.76 24.85
N TYR A 12 0.25 4.67 23.81
CA TYR A 12 0.35 3.49 22.94
C TYR A 12 0.77 2.24 23.72
N ARG A 13 1.72 2.39 24.67
CA ARG A 13 2.18 1.30 25.53
C ARG A 13 1.11 0.79 26.50
N ARG A 14 0.29 1.69 27.06
CA ARG A 14 -0.77 1.34 28.03
C ARG A 14 -2.02 0.75 27.38
N LEU A 15 -2.36 1.18 26.16
CA LEU A 15 -3.53 0.67 25.43
C LEU A 15 -3.30 -0.68 24.75
N GLY A 16 -2.09 -1.25 24.83
CA GLY A 16 -1.80 -2.52 24.17
C GLY A 16 -2.09 -2.47 22.68
N ALA A 17 -1.85 -1.33 22.05
CA ALA A 17 -1.95 -1.22 20.60
C ALA A 17 -0.93 -2.21 20.04
N PRO A 18 -1.34 -3.23 19.27
CA PRO A 18 -0.37 -4.01 18.53
C PRO A 18 0.40 -2.99 17.70
N ALA A 19 1.71 -2.89 17.92
CA ALA A 19 2.59 -2.32 16.91
C ALA A 19 2.11 -2.92 15.58
N PRO A 20 1.87 -2.13 14.52
CA PRO A 20 1.53 -2.72 13.24
C PRO A 20 2.71 -3.63 12.90
N ALA A 21 2.52 -4.93 13.12
CA ALA A 21 3.53 -5.91 12.80
C ALA A 21 3.80 -5.71 11.32
N PRO A 22 5.06 -5.57 10.87
CA PRO A 22 5.36 -5.71 9.46
C PRO A 22 5.14 -7.19 9.11
N GLY A 23 3.88 -7.55 8.89
CA GLY A 23 3.41 -8.85 8.43
C GLY A 23 3.41 -8.88 6.90
N PRO A 24 3.67 -10.04 6.30
CA PRO A 24 4.05 -10.15 4.89
C PRO A 24 2.84 -9.82 4.00
N SER A 25 3.06 -8.99 2.98
CA SER A 25 2.06 -8.62 1.97
C SER A 25 0.98 -7.64 2.45
N ALA A 26 1.22 -6.34 2.23
CA ALA A 26 0.13 -5.39 1.99
C ALA A 26 -0.55 -5.79 0.66
N THR A 27 -1.43 -6.80 0.71
CA THR A 27 -2.16 -7.37 -0.42
C THR A 27 -2.64 -6.28 -1.37
N VAL A 28 -2.22 -6.38 -2.63
CA VAL A 28 -2.72 -5.50 -3.69
C VAL A 28 -4.25 -5.60 -3.70
N PRO A 29 -4.99 -4.47 -3.61
CA PRO A 29 -6.45 -4.48 -3.60
C PRO A 29 -7.04 -5.31 -4.74
N ALA A 30 -8.10 -6.06 -4.46
CA ALA A 30 -8.74 -6.93 -5.45
C ALA A 30 -9.23 -6.15 -6.70
N GLU A 31 -9.61 -4.88 -6.54
CA GLU A 31 -9.97 -3.97 -7.63
C GLU A 31 -8.82 -3.74 -8.63
N ILE A 32 -7.57 -3.68 -8.16
CA ILE A 32 -6.39 -3.51 -9.01
C ILE A 32 -6.17 -4.79 -9.80
N THR A 33 -6.24 -5.94 -9.12
CA THR A 33 -6.10 -7.25 -9.76
C THR A 33 -7.22 -7.51 -10.79
N ASP A 34 -8.47 -7.16 -10.48
CA ASP A 34 -9.61 -7.28 -11.39
C ASP A 34 -9.45 -6.38 -12.63
N ALA A 35 -9.08 -5.11 -12.42
CA ALA A 35 -8.83 -4.18 -13.51
C ALA A 35 -7.64 -4.62 -14.39
N LEU A 36 -6.62 -5.25 -13.80
CA LEU A 36 -5.51 -5.86 -14.55
C LEU A 36 -5.99 -7.01 -15.43
N ARG A 37 -6.75 -7.96 -14.86
CA ARG A 37 -7.29 -9.11 -15.60
C ARG A 37 -8.27 -8.68 -16.70
N ALA A 38 -8.99 -7.58 -16.49
CA ALA A 38 -9.89 -6.99 -17.47
C ALA A 38 -9.18 -6.14 -18.55
N GLY A 39 -7.84 -6.03 -18.52
CA GLY A 39 -7.07 -5.23 -19.48
C GLY A 39 -7.23 -3.71 -19.32
N LYS A 40 -7.78 -3.23 -18.20
CA LYS A 40 -8.08 -1.81 -17.94
C LYS A 40 -6.86 -1.07 -17.37
N LEU A 41 -5.72 -1.15 -18.07
CA LEU A 41 -4.43 -0.57 -17.62
C LEU A 41 -4.48 0.89 -17.14
N PRO A 42 -5.23 1.82 -17.79
CA PRO A 42 -5.31 3.20 -17.30
C PRO A 42 -5.92 3.30 -15.89
N ILE A 43 -6.91 2.46 -15.59
CA ILE A 43 -7.57 2.42 -14.27
C ILE A 43 -6.61 1.84 -13.24
N VAL A 44 -5.94 0.74 -13.60
CA VAL A 44 -4.91 0.11 -12.76
C VAL A 44 -3.82 1.12 -12.38
N MET A 45 -3.27 1.84 -13.35
CA MET A 45 -2.22 2.84 -13.09
C MET A 45 -2.71 3.97 -12.20
N LYS A 46 -3.96 4.44 -12.38
CA LYS A 46 -4.56 5.45 -11.52
C LYS A 46 -4.66 4.95 -10.07
N LEU A 47 -5.26 3.77 -9.86
CA LEU A 47 -5.43 3.18 -8.53
C LEU A 47 -4.08 2.92 -7.85
N TRP A 48 -3.08 2.47 -8.62
CA TRP A 48 -1.73 2.24 -8.12
C TRP A 48 -1.04 3.53 -7.70
N HIS A 49 -1.18 4.61 -8.48
CA HIS A 49 -0.65 5.92 -8.18
C HIS A 49 -1.36 6.56 -6.97
N GLU A 50 -2.70 6.46 -6.88
CA GLU A 50 -3.47 6.99 -5.74
C GLU A 50 -3.10 6.27 -4.44
N ARG A 51 -2.83 4.96 -4.49
CA ARG A 51 -2.44 4.16 -3.31
C ARG A 51 -1.00 4.40 -2.86
N ASN A 52 -0.06 4.37 -3.80
CA ASN A 52 1.38 4.34 -3.48
C ASN A 52 2.06 5.71 -3.63
N GLY A 53 1.36 6.69 -4.22
CA GLY A 53 1.93 7.98 -4.61
C GLY A 53 2.93 7.86 -5.75
N GLY A 54 3.91 8.76 -5.78
CA GLY A 54 5.03 8.72 -6.74
C GLY A 54 4.66 9.20 -8.14
N SER A 55 5.50 8.90 -9.13
CA SER A 55 5.24 9.29 -10.53
C SER A 55 4.37 8.27 -11.27
N LEU A 56 3.66 8.69 -12.32
CA LEU A 56 2.94 7.76 -13.20
C LEU A 56 3.87 6.74 -13.88
N GLY A 57 5.13 7.10 -14.12
CA GLY A 57 6.14 6.20 -14.68
C GLY A 57 6.51 5.07 -13.70
N ASP A 58 6.64 5.38 -12.41
CA ASP A 58 6.87 4.39 -11.37
C ASP A 58 5.64 3.50 -11.16
N ALA A 59 4.44 4.07 -11.21
CA ALA A 59 3.19 3.31 -11.14
C ALA A 59 3.10 2.31 -12.30
N LYS A 60 3.45 2.74 -13.52
CA LYS A 60 3.49 1.84 -14.69
C LYS A 60 4.43 0.65 -14.47
N LYS A 61 5.67 0.91 -14.05
CA LYS A 61 6.66 -0.15 -13.81
C LYS A 61 6.18 -1.16 -12.77
N GLN A 62 5.63 -0.68 -11.67
CA GLN A 62 5.11 -1.55 -10.60
C GLN A 62 3.92 -2.38 -11.06
N VAL A 63 3.02 -1.78 -11.86
CA VAL A 63 1.89 -2.48 -12.46
C VAL A 63 2.35 -3.58 -13.43
N GLU A 64 3.34 -3.30 -14.28
CA GLU A 64 3.91 -4.27 -15.21
C GLU A 64 4.60 -5.43 -14.49
N GLU A 65 5.35 -5.14 -13.42
CA GLU A 65 5.98 -6.16 -12.58
C GLU A 65 4.94 -7.04 -11.88
N TYR A 66 3.87 -6.42 -11.38
CA TYR A 66 2.77 -7.14 -10.75
C TYR A 66 1.97 -7.99 -11.75
N ALA A 67 1.69 -7.47 -12.96
CA ALA A 67 1.06 -8.23 -14.04
C ALA A 67 1.85 -9.51 -14.34
N ARG A 68 3.18 -9.37 -14.47
CA ARG A 68 4.10 -10.48 -14.70
C ARG A 68 4.08 -11.50 -13.58
N SER A 69 3.96 -11.06 -12.32
CA SER A 69 3.84 -11.95 -11.16
C SER A 69 2.55 -12.79 -11.17
N LEU A 70 1.51 -12.28 -11.85
CA LEU A 70 0.22 -12.97 -12.03
C LEU A 70 0.17 -13.85 -13.29
N GLY A 71 1.20 -13.82 -14.14
CA GLY A 71 1.21 -14.53 -15.42
C GLY A 71 0.32 -13.90 -16.51
N LEU A 72 0.06 -12.59 -16.41
CA LEU A 72 -0.66 -11.80 -17.42
C LEU A 72 0.30 -11.16 -18.43
#